data_AF-S9SE30-F1
#
_entry.id   AF-S9SE30-F1
#
_cell.length_a   1.000
_cell.length_b   1.000
_cell.length_c   1.000
_cell.angle_alpha   90.00
_cell.angle_beta   90.00
_cell.angle_gamma   90.00
#
_symmetry.space_group_name_H-M   'P 1'
#
loop_
_entity.id
_entity.type
_entity.pdbx_description
1 polymer ?
#
loop_
_entity_poly.entity_id
_entity_poly.type
_entity_poly.pdbx_seq_one_letter_code
_entity_poly.pdbx_strand_id
1 'polypeptide(L)'
;MNRARVRTLILLGLGVIVLIWATLPPSRIALTDRCEPEKGPPGLAALIYPGPFWRGQLEAIAAERNDLMAQPARRARLEEESAQQTGGIESRMTRLSREETDDPAEKERRDIARQSARMRRLAWLFQCDDEIRQRLAR
;
A
#
# COMPACT_ATOMS: atom_id res chain seq x y z
N MET A 1 36.68 28.02 24.27
CA MET A 1 36.15 27.19 23.17
C MET A 1 35.43 28.11 22.18
N ASN A 2 35.92 28.25 20.95
CA ASN A 2 35.45 29.29 20.02
C ASN A 2 34.00 29.05 19.57
N ARG A 3 33.10 30.03 19.77
CA ARG A 3 31.69 30.01 19.32
C ARG A 3 31.56 29.62 17.84
N ALA A 4 32.52 30.01 17.00
CA ALA A 4 32.57 29.62 15.59
C ALA A 4 32.67 28.09 15.40
N ARG A 5 33.53 27.39 16.17
CA ARG A 5 33.67 25.92 16.09
C ARG A 5 32.40 25.20 16.52
N VAL A 6 31.72 25.71 17.55
CA VAL A 6 30.44 25.14 18.02
C VAL A 6 29.37 25.29 16.95
N ARG A 7 29.26 26.47 16.32
CA ARG A 7 28.29 26.70 15.22
C ARG A 7 28.57 25.81 14.00
N THR A 8 29.83 25.62 13.64
CA THR A 8 30.22 24.71 12.55
C THR A 8 29.87 23.26 12.87
N LEU A 9 30.13 22.80 14.10
CA LEU A 9 29.75 21.45 14.55
C LEU A 9 28.23 21.25 14.54
N ILE A 10 27.46 22.26 14.96
CA ILE A 10 25.99 22.20 14.90
C ILE A 10 25.51 22.08 13.45
N LEU A 11 26.02 22.92 12.54
CA LEU A 11 25.64 22.87 11.13
C LEU A 11 26.02 21.54 10.46
N LEU A 12 27.19 21.00 10.78
CA LEU A 12 27.62 19.67 10.32
C LEU A 12 26.69 18.57 10.87
N GLY A 13 26.37 18.61 12.16
CA GLY A 13 25.44 17.66 12.77
C GLY A 13 24.05 17.72 12.12
N LEU A 14 23.54 18.93 11.89
CA LEU A 14 22.24 19.13 11.23
C LEU A 14 22.25 18.62 9.79
N GLY A 15 23.34 18.86 9.04
CA GLY A 15 23.51 18.35 7.69
C GLY A 15 23.51 16.81 7.63
N VAL A 16 24.21 16.16 8.57
CA VAL A 16 24.24 14.70 8.67
C VAL A 16 22.86 14.14 9.01
N ILE A 17 22.15 14.76 9.96
CA ILE A 17 20.78 14.34 10.33
C ILE A 17 19.83 14.44 9.13
N VAL A 18 19.87 15.55 8.38
CA VAL A 18 19.06 15.73 7.17
C VAL A 18 19.40 14.68 6.11
N LEU A 19 20.68 14.35 5.94
CA LEU A 19 21.14 13.36 4.98
C LEU A 19 20.67 11.94 5.34
N ILE A 20 20.72 11.59 6.64
CA ILE A 20 20.16 10.34 7.15
C ILE A 20 18.65 10.31 6.92
N TRP A 21 17.94 11.39 7.27
CA TRP A 21 16.49 11.46 7.12
C TRP A 21 16.05 11.34 5.65
N ALA A 22 16.78 11.97 4.73
CA ALA A 22 16.52 11.90 3.30
C ALA A 22 16.80 10.52 2.68
N THR A 23 17.57 9.67 3.37
CA THR A 23 17.93 8.32 2.89
C THR A 23 17.23 7.21 3.65
N LEU A 24 16.31 7.54 4.56
CA LEU A 24 15.47 6.53 5.22
C LEU A 24 14.65 5.78 4.16
N PRO A 25 14.53 4.44 4.31
CA PRO A 25 13.77 3.63 3.37
C PRO A 25 12.30 4.06 3.37
N PRO A 26 11.65 4.09 2.20
CA PRO A 26 10.25 4.52 2.10
C PRO A 26 9.34 3.56 2.85
N SER A 27 8.37 4.11 3.60
CA SER A 27 7.35 3.36 4.34
C SER A 27 6.23 2.80 3.47
N ARG A 28 6.26 3.12 2.17
CA ARG A 28 5.33 2.61 1.15
C ARG A 28 6.09 1.75 0.15
N ILE A 29 5.36 0.89 -0.56
CA ILE A 29 5.92 0.09 -1.64
C ILE A 29 6.43 1.03 -2.73
N ALA A 30 7.73 0.97 -3.01
CA ALA A 30 8.42 1.80 -3.98
C ALA A 30 9.10 0.91 -5.02
N LEU A 31 8.30 0.03 -5.63
CA LEU A 31 8.73 -0.99 -6.58
C LEU A 31 7.98 -0.84 -7.90
N THR A 32 8.69 -1.08 -9.00
CA THR A 32 8.11 -1.15 -10.34
C THR A 32 7.39 -2.48 -10.57
N ASP A 33 6.72 -2.63 -11.72
CA ASP A 33 6.07 -3.90 -12.14
C ASP A 33 7.04 -5.10 -12.19
N ARG A 34 8.35 -4.85 -12.22
CA ARG A 34 9.42 -5.88 -12.22
C ARG A 34 10.08 -6.08 -10.86
N CYS A 35 9.46 -5.60 -9.76
CA CYS A 35 10.00 -5.71 -8.41
C CYS A 35 11.39 -5.05 -8.25
N GLU A 36 11.68 -4.05 -9.08
CA GLU A 36 12.87 -3.20 -9.00
C GLU A 36 12.54 -1.90 -8.27
N PRO A 37 13.49 -1.30 -7.53
CA PRO A 37 13.23 -0.03 -6.86
C PRO A 37 12.89 1.06 -7.89
N GLU A 38 11.90 1.89 -7.57
CA GLU A 38 11.57 3.05 -8.39
C GLU A 38 12.75 4.02 -8.50
N LYS A 39 12.83 4.73 -9.64
CA LYS A 39 13.89 5.72 -9.88
C LYS A 39 13.80 6.84 -8.84
N GLY A 40 14.96 7.43 -8.49
CA GLY A 40 15.05 8.54 -7.55
C GLY A 40 15.47 8.11 -6.14
N PRO A 41 14.91 8.72 -5.07
CA PRO A 41 15.27 8.40 -3.69
C PRO A 41 15.17 6.91 -3.31
N PRO A 42 14.14 6.13 -3.75
CA PRO A 42 14.05 4.70 -3.46
C PRO A 42 15.20 3.89 -4.08
N GLY A 43 15.56 4.20 -5.33
CA GLY A 43 16.70 3.59 -6.01
C GLY A 43 18.04 3.89 -5.32
N LEU A 44 18.24 5.12 -4.83
CA LEU A 44 19.43 5.47 -4.05
C LEU A 44 19.46 4.76 -2.69
N ALA A 45 18.32 4.67 -2.00
CA ALA A 45 18.21 3.96 -0.73
C ALA A 45 18.49 2.45 -0.90
N ALA A 46 18.00 1.84 -1.98
CA ALA A 46 18.29 0.44 -2.32
C ALA A 46 19.78 0.19 -2.60
N LEU A 47 20.49 1.18 -3.15
CA LEU A 47 21.92 1.10 -3.44
C LEU A 47 22.79 1.30 -2.19
N ILE A 48 22.46 2.31 -1.37
CA ILE A 48 23.26 2.69 -0.19
C ILE A 48 22.97 1.76 1.01
N TYR A 49 21.70 1.37 1.18
CA TYR A 49 21.21 0.56 2.29
C TYR A 49 20.38 -0.64 1.80
N PRO A 50 20.97 -1.59 1.05
CA PRO A 50 20.23 -2.68 0.43
C PRO A 50 19.45 -3.51 1.46
N GLY A 51 20.10 -3.94 2.54
CA GLY A 51 19.46 -4.78 3.57
C GLY A 51 18.23 -4.11 4.23
N PRO A 52 18.38 -2.90 4.81
CA PRO A 52 17.26 -2.16 5.41
C PRO A 52 16.15 -1.82 4.41
N PHE A 53 16.52 -1.42 3.18
CA PHE A 53 15.55 -1.11 2.14
C PHE A 53 14.67 -2.31 1.80
N TRP A 54 15.28 -3.46 1.47
CA TRP A 54 14.54 -4.66 1.08
C TRP A 54 13.69 -5.21 2.22
N ARG A 55 14.16 -5.14 3.47
CA ARG A 55 13.35 -5.48 4.65
C ARG A 55 12.12 -4.57 4.81
N GLY A 56 12.30 -3.26 4.66
CA GLY A 56 11.18 -2.31 4.71
C GLY A 56 10.17 -2.53 3.58
N GLN A 57 10.63 -2.90 2.38
CA GLN A 57 9.74 -3.26 1.27
C GLN A 57 8.94 -4.54 1.55
N LEU A 58 9.54 -5.57 2.19
CA LEU A 58 8.81 -6.77 2.62
C LEU A 58 7.71 -6.44 3.63
N GLU A 59 8.00 -5.58 4.60
CA GLU A 59 7.00 -5.13 5.58
C GLU A 59 5.85 -4.36 4.92
N ALA A 60 6.17 -3.46 3.98
CA ALA A 60 5.18 -2.71 3.23
C ALA A 60 4.31 -3.63 2.33
N ILE A 61 4.92 -4.60 1.65
CA ILE A 61 4.21 -5.63 0.87
C ILE A 61 3.28 -6.45 1.77
N ALA A 62 3.77 -6.91 2.93
CA ALA A 62 2.98 -7.68 3.86
C ALA A 62 1.78 -6.87 4.39
N ALA A 63 1.97 -5.59 4.69
CA ALA A 63 0.89 -4.68 5.10
C ALA A 63 -0.17 -4.50 4.00
N GLU A 64 0.23 -4.20 2.77
CA GLU A 64 -0.70 -4.01 1.65
C GLU A 64 -1.46 -5.30 1.32
N ARG A 65 -0.77 -6.45 1.34
CA ARG A 65 -1.38 -7.76 1.13
C ARG A 65 -2.43 -8.05 2.21
N ASN A 66 -2.10 -7.82 3.47
CA ASN A 66 -3.02 -8.06 4.59
C ASN A 66 -4.25 -7.14 4.51
N ASP A 67 -4.07 -5.87 4.15
CA ASP A 67 -5.18 -4.95 3.94
C ASP A 67 -6.08 -5.41 2.79
N LEU A 68 -5.48 -5.74 1.64
CA LEU A 68 -6.20 -6.26 0.49
C LEU A 68 -6.95 -7.54 0.82
N MET A 69 -6.40 -8.46 1.62
CA MET A 69 -7.10 -9.68 2.05
C MET A 69 -8.20 -9.43 3.09
N ALA A 70 -8.06 -8.41 3.95
CA ALA A 70 -9.03 -8.08 4.99
C ALA A 70 -10.26 -7.31 4.48
N GLN A 71 -10.13 -6.59 3.36
CA GLN A 71 -11.23 -5.81 2.75
C GLN A 71 -12.56 -6.58 2.51
N PRO A 72 -12.60 -7.81 1.97
CA PRO A 72 -13.85 -8.53 1.77
C PRO A 72 -14.55 -8.86 3.09
N ALA A 73 -13.81 -9.21 4.14
CA ALA A 73 -14.38 -9.47 5.46
C ALA A 73 -14.97 -8.21 6.09
N ARG A 74 -14.35 -7.04 5.89
CA ARG A 74 -14.91 -5.75 6.35
C ARG A 74 -16.17 -5.36 5.57
N ARG A 75 -16.20 -5.57 4.26
CA ARG A 75 -17.39 -5.28 3.45
C ARG A 75 -18.57 -6.17 3.82
N ALA A 76 -18.34 -7.48 3.99
CA ALA A 76 -19.38 -8.41 4.42
C ALA A 76 -20.00 -8.01 5.78
N ARG A 77 -19.18 -7.60 6.76
CA ARG A 77 -19.69 -7.11 8.05
C ARG A 77 -20.51 -5.83 7.94
N LEU A 78 -20.07 -4.87 7.12
CA LEU A 78 -20.81 -3.62 6.88
C LEU A 78 -22.13 -3.85 6.13
N GLU A 79 -22.17 -4.82 5.22
CA GLU A 79 -23.40 -5.26 4.55
C GLU A 79 -24.35 -5.95 5.54
N GLU A 80 -23.85 -6.79 6.45
CA GLU A 80 -24.66 -7.41 7.51
C GLU A 80 -25.21 -6.38 8.50
N GLU A 81 -24.37 -5.44 8.97
CA GLU A 81 -24.79 -4.35 9.86
C GLU A 81 -25.80 -3.41 9.19
N SER A 82 -25.58 -3.04 7.92
CA SER A 82 -26.52 -2.20 7.18
C SER A 82 -27.83 -2.93 6.85
N ALA A 83 -27.80 -4.24 6.55
CA ALA A 83 -29.00 -5.04 6.36
C ALA A 83 -29.82 -5.17 7.66
N GLN A 84 -29.17 -5.27 8.82
CA GLN A 84 -29.84 -5.24 10.11
C GLN A 84 -30.46 -3.88 10.42
N GLN A 85 -29.82 -2.77 10.03
CA GLN A 85 -30.34 -1.41 10.26
C GLN A 85 -31.46 -1.00 9.28
N THR A 86 -31.39 -1.42 8.01
CA THR A 86 -32.39 -1.09 6.98
C THR A 86 -33.57 -2.07 6.92
N GLY A 87 -33.43 -3.27 7.50
CA GLY A 87 -34.46 -4.33 7.52
C GLY A 87 -35.78 -3.96 8.20
N GLY A 88 -35.82 -2.89 9.01
CA GLY A 88 -37.04 -2.45 9.72
C GLY A 88 -37.91 -1.44 8.96
N ILE A 89 -37.35 -0.62 8.05
CA ILE A 89 -38.06 0.58 7.55
C ILE A 89 -38.07 0.69 6.01
N GLU A 90 -37.13 0.08 5.27
CA GLU A 90 -36.97 0.36 3.82
C GLU A 90 -37.52 -0.71 2.86
N SER A 91 -37.95 -1.88 3.35
CA SER A 91 -38.30 -3.04 2.51
C SER A 91 -39.46 -2.81 1.51
N ARG A 92 -40.20 -1.71 1.57
CA ARG A 92 -41.27 -1.39 0.59
C ARG A 92 -40.99 -0.18 -0.30
N MET A 93 -40.02 0.68 0.00
CA MET A 93 -39.84 1.96 -0.71
C MET A 93 -38.63 1.97 -1.66
N THR A 94 -37.59 1.16 -1.41
CA THR A 94 -36.41 1.05 -2.28
C THR A 94 -36.62 0.19 -3.53
N ARG A 95 -37.73 -0.57 -3.62
CA ARG A 95 -38.01 -1.42 -4.79
C ARG A 95 -38.42 -0.61 -6.03
N LEU A 96 -38.97 0.59 -5.85
CA LEU A 96 -39.39 1.47 -6.97
C LEU A 96 -38.30 2.47 -7.42
N SER A 97 -37.32 2.82 -6.58
CA SER A 97 -36.27 3.79 -6.93
C SER A 97 -34.97 3.15 -7.45
N ARG A 98 -34.83 1.83 -7.39
CA ARG A 98 -33.57 1.13 -7.74
C ARG A 98 -33.62 0.35 -9.05
N GLU A 99 -34.77 0.37 -9.74
CA GLU A 99 -35.02 -0.48 -10.92
C GLU A 99 -34.77 0.24 -12.27
N GLU A 100 -34.44 1.54 -12.29
CA GLU A 100 -34.52 2.35 -13.52
C GLU A 100 -33.18 2.90 -14.07
N THR A 101 -31.99 2.50 -13.60
CA THR A 101 -30.75 3.12 -14.16
C THR A 101 -29.46 2.31 -14.22
N ASP A 102 -29.34 1.13 -13.60
CA ASP A 102 -28.15 0.29 -13.74
C ASP A 102 -28.54 -1.05 -14.36
N ASP A 103 -28.12 -1.28 -15.61
CA ASP A 103 -28.22 -2.58 -16.26
C ASP A 103 -27.48 -3.61 -15.38
N PRO A 104 -28.14 -4.68 -14.89
CA PRO A 104 -27.50 -5.69 -14.05
C PRO A 104 -26.26 -6.31 -14.71
N ALA A 105 -26.22 -6.37 -16.05
CA ALA A 105 -25.06 -6.82 -16.80
C ALA A 105 -23.88 -5.84 -16.70
N GLU A 106 -24.12 -4.54 -16.59
CA GLU A 106 -23.06 -3.54 -16.44
C GLU A 106 -22.49 -3.53 -15.01
N LYS A 107 -23.34 -3.73 -14.01
CA LYS A 107 -22.92 -3.89 -12.61
C LYS A 107 -22.03 -5.13 -12.43
N GLU A 108 -22.45 -6.27 -12.97
CA GLU A 108 -21.68 -7.52 -12.90
C GLU A 108 -20.31 -7.37 -13.59
N ARG A 109 -20.25 -6.72 -14.76
CA ARG A 109 -18.99 -6.42 -15.46
C ARG A 109 -18.05 -5.56 -14.62
N ARG A 110 -18.57 -4.52 -13.95
CA ARG A 110 -17.78 -3.64 -13.07
C ARG A 110 -17.23 -4.39 -11.87
N ASP A 111 -18.01 -5.30 -11.28
CA ASP A 111 -17.57 -6.07 -10.12
C ASP A 111 -16.52 -7.12 -10.49
N ILE A 112 -16.66 -7.79 -11.65
CA ILE A 112 -15.64 -8.69 -12.20
C ILE A 112 -14.33 -7.92 -12.53
N ALA A 113 -14.44 -6.73 -13.12
CA ALA A 113 -13.28 -5.87 -13.41
C ALA A 113 -12.53 -5.46 -12.13
N ARG A 114 -13.26 -5.14 -11.05
CA ARG A 114 -12.66 -4.81 -9.75
C ARG A 114 -11.99 -6.02 -9.10
N GLN A 115 -12.62 -7.20 -9.15
CA GLN A 115 -12.06 -8.43 -8.61
C GLN A 115 -10.78 -8.85 -9.36
N SER A 116 -10.81 -8.82 -10.68
CA SER A 116 -9.64 -9.16 -11.51
C SER A 116 -8.46 -8.19 -11.31
N ALA A 117 -8.71 -6.88 -11.20
CA ALA A 117 -7.68 -5.89 -10.88
C ALA A 117 -7.04 -6.15 -9.51
N ARG A 118 -7.85 -6.49 -8.50
CA ARG A 118 -7.37 -6.87 -7.16
C ARG A 118 -6.53 -8.14 -7.18
N MET A 119 -6.97 -9.17 -7.89
CA MET A 119 -6.20 -10.43 -8.02
C MET A 119 -4.87 -10.20 -8.73
N ARG A 120 -4.83 -9.34 -9.77
CA ARG A 120 -3.56 -8.91 -10.40
C ARG A 120 -2.63 -8.22 -9.41
N ARG A 121 -3.15 -7.29 -8.60
CA ARG A 121 -2.34 -6.59 -7.60
C ARG A 121 -1.78 -7.55 -6.55
N LEU A 122 -2.60 -8.49 -6.06
CA LEU A 122 -2.15 -9.52 -5.13
C LEU A 122 -1.08 -10.43 -5.74
N ALA A 123 -1.26 -10.87 -6.99
CA ALA A 123 -0.27 -11.69 -7.69
C ALA A 123 1.08 -10.95 -7.81
N TRP A 124 1.04 -9.66 -8.17
CA TRP A 124 2.24 -8.83 -8.21
C TRP A 124 2.92 -8.69 -6.84
N LEU A 125 2.14 -8.49 -5.76
CA LEU A 125 2.68 -8.43 -4.40
C LEU A 125 3.38 -9.73 -3.99
N PHE A 126 2.81 -10.90 -4.30
CA PHE A 126 3.43 -12.19 -4.01
C PHE A 126 4.71 -12.42 -4.82
N GLN A 127 4.68 -12.08 -6.11
CA GLN A 127 5.87 -12.16 -6.96
C GLN A 127 7.02 -11.33 -6.39
N CYS A 128 6.76 -10.10 -5.95
CA CYS A 128 7.78 -9.26 -5.36
C CYS A 128 8.22 -9.72 -3.97
N ASP A 129 7.34 -10.28 -3.13
CA ASP A 129 7.71 -10.88 -1.84
C ASP A 129 8.77 -11.98 -2.03
N ASP A 130 8.53 -12.92 -2.95
CA ASP A 130 9.45 -14.02 -3.23
C ASP A 130 10.78 -13.52 -3.82
N GLU A 131 10.75 -12.59 -4.76
CA GLU A 131 11.96 -12.06 -5.38
C GLU A 131 12.84 -11.31 -4.36
N ILE A 132 12.22 -10.51 -3.48
CA ILE A 132 12.95 -9.76 -2.45
C ILE A 132 13.54 -10.71 -1.41
N ARG A 133 12.80 -11.77 -1.01
CA ARG A 133 13.34 -12.81 -0.11
C ARG A 133 14.53 -13.52 -0.73
N GLN A 134 14.48 -13.84 -2.02
CA GLN A 134 15.61 -14.43 -2.73
C GLN A 134 16.82 -13.49 -2.76
N ARG A 135 16.60 -12.18 -2.95
CA ARG A 135 17.67 -11.16 -2.91
C ARG A 135 18.30 -11.03 -1.52
N LEU A 136 17.51 -11.15 -0.45
CA LEU A 136 18.01 -11.10 0.93
C LEU A 136 18.69 -12.39 1.40
N ALA A 137 18.38 -13.52 0.76
CA ALA A 137 19.01 -14.82 1.05
C ALA A 137 20.35 -15.03 0.33
N ARG A 138 20.68 -14.18 -0.67
CA ARG A 138 21.98 -14.15 -1.36
C ARG A 138 22.93 -13.18 -0.69
#